data_AF-A0A7C3VC80-F1
#
_entry.id   AF-A0A7C3VC80-F1
#
_cell.length_a   1.000
_cell.length_b   1.000
_cell.length_c   1.000
_cell.angle_alpha   90.00
_cell.angle_beta   90.00
_cell.angle_gamma   90.00
#
_symmetry.space_group_name_H-M   'P 1'
#
loop_
_entity.id
_entity.type
_entity.pdbx_description
1 polymer ?
#
loop_
_entity_poly.entity_id
_entity_poly.type
_entity_poly.pdbx_seq_one_letter_code
_entity_poly.pdbx_strand_id
1 'polypeptide(L)' 'ITTEIERRRLKGVIHYTQSFCFRQIEDMIIRRMLNIPVLSLEGDRPGRLDARTKIRIDAFLEMLS' A
#
# COMPACT_ATOMS: atom_id res chain seq x y z
N ILE A 1 2.37 5.62 12.79
CA ILE A 1 1.57 4.71 11.94
C ILE A 1 1.12 3.48 12.73
N THR A 2 2.04 2.77 13.40
CA THR A 2 1.75 1.59 14.24
C THR A 2 0.67 1.82 15.30
N THR A 3 0.72 2.93 16.05
CA THR A 3 -0.32 3.28 17.03
C THR A 3 -1.73 3.37 16.42
N GLU A 4 -1.83 3.92 15.21
CA GLU A 4 -3.12 4.06 14.52
C GLU A 4 -3.61 2.74 13.93
N ILE A 5 -2.69 1.84 13.55
CA ILE A 5 -3.02 0.47 13.13
C ILE A 5 -3.72 -0.27 14.26
N GLU A 6 -3.16 -0.21 15.47
CA GLU A 6 -3.74 -0.87 16.66
C GLU A 6 -5.08 -0.23 17.05
N ARG A 7 -5.09 1.11 17.16
CA ARG A 7 -6.28 1.87 17.57
C ARG A 7 -7.48 1.64 16.64
N ARG A 8 -7.22 1.55 15.32
CA ARG A 8 -8.27 1.38 14.30
C ARG A 8 -8.48 -0.07 13.87
N ARG A 9 -7.68 -1.00 14.41
CA ARG A 9 -7.69 -2.42 14.07
C ARG A 9 -7.54 -2.64 12.56
N LEU A 10 -6.58 -1.95 11.95
CA LEU A 10 -6.35 -2.03 10.50
C LEU A 10 -5.87 -3.44 10.12
N LYS A 11 -6.45 -4.00 9.07
CA LYS A 11 -6.10 -5.32 8.53
C LYS A 11 -5.01 -5.28 7.48
N GLY A 12 -4.80 -4.13 6.84
CA GLY A 12 -3.76 -3.92 5.85
C GLY A 12 -3.55 -2.43 5.56
N VAL A 13 -2.47 -2.11 4.86
CA VAL A 13 -2.10 -0.74 4.46
C VAL A 13 -1.88 -0.69 2.96
N ILE A 14 -2.37 0.37 2.30
CA ILE A 14 -1.99 0.70 0.93
C ILE A 14 -0.95 1.83 0.99
N HIS A 15 0.28 1.55 0.59
CA HIS A 15 1.36 2.52 0.47
C HIS A 15 1.36 3.10 -0.95
N TYR A 16 0.81 4.28 -1.13
CA TYR A 16 0.75 4.95 -2.43
C TYR A 16 1.91 5.93 -2.59
N THR A 17 2.72 5.76 -3.64
CA THR A 17 3.83 6.64 -3.99
C THR A 17 3.60 7.31 -5.34
N GLN A 18 4.20 8.49 -5.53
CA GLN A 18 4.20 9.15 -6.84
C GLN A 18 5.36 8.65 -7.70
N SER A 19 5.15 8.49 -9.01
CA SER A 19 6.22 8.12 -9.94
C SER A 19 7.41 9.07 -9.88
N PHE A 20 8.61 8.51 -10.06
CA PHE A 20 9.91 9.19 -9.92
C PHE A 20 10.27 9.67 -8.51
N CYS A 21 9.58 9.19 -7.47
CA CYS A 21 10.04 9.37 -6.10
C CYS A 21 11.29 8.49 -5.88
N PHE A 22 12.46 9.11 -5.71
CA PHE A 22 13.78 8.46 -5.51
C PHE A 22 13.89 7.64 -4.19
N ARG A 23 12.77 7.36 -3.53
CA ARG A 23 12.70 6.86 -2.16
C ARG A 23 12.41 5.37 -2.09
N GLN A 24 13.07 4.58 -2.94
CA GLN A 24 12.93 3.12 -2.97
C GLN A 24 13.20 2.48 -1.59
N ILE A 25 14.07 3.10 -0.78
CA ILE A 25 14.36 2.67 0.60
C ILE A 25 13.14 2.80 1.52
N GLU A 26 12.29 3.80 1.33
CA GLU A 26 11.12 4.02 2.20
C GLU A 26 10.10 2.89 2.08
N ASP A 27 9.86 2.35 0.88
CA ASP A 27 8.94 1.21 0.71
C ASP A 27 9.43 -0.03 1.46
N MET A 28 10.75 -0.30 1.39
CA MET A 28 11.36 -1.40 2.14
C MET A 28 11.24 -1.21 3.66
N ILE A 29 11.44 0.01 4.14
CA ILE A 29 11.32 0.35 5.57
C ILE A 29 9.87 0.17 6.03
N ILE A 30 8.89 0.70 5.29
CA ILE A 30 7.46 0.56 5.60
C ILE A 30 7.08 -0.92 5.69
N ARG A 31 7.47 -1.74 4.71
CA ARG A 31 7.19 -3.18 4.70
C ARG A 31 7.84 -3.93 5.89
N ARG A 32 9.01 -3.50 6.35
CA ARG A 32 9.69 -4.10 7.50
C ARG A 32 9.13 -3.68 8.85
N MET A 33 8.67 -2.43 8.97
CA MET A 33 8.20 -1.88 10.25
C MET A 33 6.75 -2.23 10.56
N LEU A 34 5.93 -2.54 9.55
CA LEU A 34 4.51 -2.82 9.74
C LEU A 34 4.26 -4.33 9.87
N ASN A 35 3.61 -4.72 10.95
CA ASN A 35 3.23 -6.11 11.23
C ASN A 35 1.93 -6.55 10.53
N ILE A 36 1.43 -5.74 9.59
CA ILE A 36 0.23 -6.03 8.81
C ILE A 36 0.54 -5.96 7.32
N PRO A 37 -0.19 -6.67 6.46
CA PRO A 37 0.06 -6.67 5.02
C PRO A 37 0.07 -5.28 4.39
N VAL A 38 1.00 -5.05 3.46
CA VAL A 38 1.17 -3.77 2.76
C VAL A 38 1.12 -3.96 1.24
N LEU A 39 0.20 -3.25 0.58
CA LEU A 39 0.13 -3.14 -0.88
C LEU A 39 0.76 -1.82 -1.32
N SER A 40 1.88 -1.87 -2.05
CA SER A 40 2.50 -0.67 -2.63
C SER A 40 1.93 -0.38 -4.01
N LEU A 41 1.40 0.82 -4.21
CA LEU A 41 0.87 1.32 -5.48
C LEU A 41 1.67 2.56 -5.89
N GLU A 42 1.89 2.71 -7.18
CA GLU A 42 2.57 3.88 -7.73
C GLU A 42 1.63 4.55 -8.74
N GLY A 43 1.55 5.87 -8.71
CA GLY A 43 0.79 6.65 -9.69
C GLY A 43 1.50 7.95 -10.07
N ASP A 44 1.26 8.43 -11.28
CA ASP A 44 1.88 9.67 -11.79
C ASP A 44 0.87 10.84 -11.78
N ARG A 45 -0.23 10.70 -12.54
CA ARG A 45 -1.24 11.74 -12.72
C ARG A 45 -2.59 11.31 -12.15
N PRO A 46 -3.44 12.26 -11.72
CA PRO A 46 -4.82 11.99 -11.38
C PRO A 46 -5.53 11.32 -12.56
N GLY A 47 -6.21 10.21 -12.31
CA GLY A 47 -6.86 9.44 -13.35
C GLY A 47 -7.62 8.25 -12.78
N ARG A 48 -8.27 7.50 -13.67
CA ARG A 48 -8.89 6.23 -13.30
C ARG A 48 -7.80 5.21 -13.00
N LEU A 49 -8.07 4.30 -12.09
CA LEU A 49 -7.20 3.15 -11.85
C LEU A 49 -7.04 2.34 -13.14
N ASP A 50 -5.80 2.04 -13.48
CA ASP A 50 -5.51 1.10 -14.55
C ASP A 50 -5.94 -0.32 -14.16
N ALA A 51 -6.12 -1.20 -15.15
CA ALA A 51 -6.60 -2.55 -14.93
C ALA A 51 -5.67 -3.38 -14.03
N ARG A 52 -4.35 -3.17 -14.12
CA ARG A 52 -3.35 -3.87 -13.31
C ARG A 52 -3.45 -3.46 -11.85
N THR A 53 -3.58 -2.16 -11.57
CA THR A 53 -3.78 -1.64 -10.21
C THR A 53 -5.07 -2.17 -9.61
N LYS A 54 -6.15 -2.23 -10.40
CA LYS A 54 -7.44 -2.81 -9.97
C LYS A 54 -7.30 -4.27 -9.53
N ILE A 55 -6.71 -5.12 -10.39
CA ILE A 55 -6.50 -6.55 -10.08
C ILE A 55 -5.67 -6.74 -8.80
N ARG A 56 -4.64 -5.91 -8.59
CA ARG A 56 -3.80 -5.98 -7.39
C ARG A 56 -4.55 -5.60 -6.12
N ILE A 57 -5.46 -4.63 -6.20
CA ILE A 57 -6.33 -4.26 -5.08
C ILE A 57 -7.30 -5.42 -4.79
N ASP A 58 -7.94 -5.98 -5.81
CA ASP A 58 -8.88 -7.09 -5.66
C ASP A 58 -8.20 -8.30 -4.98
N ALA A 59 -7.02 -8.71 -5.46
CA ALA A 59 -6.23 -9.80 -4.87
C ALA A 59 -5.76 -9.49 -3.44
N PHE A 60 -5.43 -8.24 -3.14
CA PHE A 60 -5.04 -7.83 -1.79
C PHE A 60 -6.22 -7.89 -0.82
N LEU A 61 -7.42 -7.50 -1.25
CA LEU A 61 -8.64 -7.61 -0.44
C LEU A 61 -9.02 -9.08 -0.19
N GLU A 62 -8.89 -9.93 -1.20
CA GLU A 62 -9.11 -11.39 -1.05
C GLU A 62 -8.17 -12.00 0.00
N MET A 63 -6.89 -11.64 -0.02
CA MET A 63 -5.89 -12.09 0.97
C MET A 63 -6.18 -11.59 2.40
N LEU A 64 -6.88 -10.46 2.56
CA LEU A 64 -7.24 -9.91 3.87
C LEU A 64 -8.51 -10.53 4.48
N SER A 65 -9.24 -11.34 3.70
CA SER A 65 -10.52 -11.94 4.09
C SER A 65 -10.36 -13.15 4.99
#